data_AF-A0A7X7K6V0-F1
#
_entry.id   AF-A0A7X7K6V0-F1
#
_cell.length_a   1.000
_cell.length_b   1.000
_cell.length_c   1.000
_cell.angle_alpha   90.00
_cell.angle_beta   90.00
_cell.angle_gamma   90.00
#
_symmetry.space_group_name_H-M   'P 1'
#
loop_
_entity.id
_entity.type
_entity.pdbx_description
1 polymer ?
#
loop_
_entity_poly.entity_id
_entity_poly.type
_entity_poly.pdbx_seq_one_letter_code
_entity_poly.pdbx_strand_id
1 'polypeptide(L)' 'SIQVRGAAVAIEDALAPLGARPHWGKVFVDQGGRVAGLYPRIDDFRELRERWDPQGKFRNTFVYRHLVH' A
#
# COMPACT_ATOMS: atom_id res chain seq x y z
N SER A 1 10.60 -14.25 -6.82
CA SER A 1 12.05 -14.17 -7.14
C SER A 1 12.69 -13.08 -6.31
N ILE A 2 13.84 -13.36 -5.69
CA ILE A 2 14.64 -12.38 -4.93
C ILE A 2 15.07 -11.23 -5.84
N GLN A 3 15.45 -11.52 -7.09
CA GLN A 3 15.89 -10.51 -8.06
C GLN A 3 14.78 -9.49 -8.38
N VAL A 4 13.54 -9.95 -8.57
CA VAL A 4 12.40 -9.05 -8.86
C VAL A 4 12.11 -8.12 -7.69
N ARG A 5 12.21 -8.61 -6.45
CA ARG A 5 12.03 -7.77 -5.25
C ARG A 5 13.18 -6.78 -5.06
N GLY A 6 14.42 -7.19 -5.33
CA GLY A 6 15.58 -6.30 -5.31
C GLY A 6 15.48 -5.17 -6.35
N ALA A 7 15.04 -5.50 -7.57
CA ALA A 7 14.79 -4.49 -8.61
C ALA A 7 13.66 -3.53 -8.23
N ALA A 8 12.58 -4.02 -7.62
CA ALA A 8 11.48 -3.18 -7.15
C ALA A 8 11.96 -2.15 -6.12
N VAL A 9 12.79 -2.56 -5.15
CA VAL A 9 13.40 -1.65 -4.16
C VAL A 9 14.19 -0.54 -4.84
N ALA A 10 15.10 -0.87 -5.75
CA ALA A 10 15.91 0.14 -6.44
C ALA A 10 15.07 1.13 -7.26
N ILE A 11 14.02 0.65 -7.94
CA ILE A 11 13.09 1.50 -8.69
C ILE A 11 12.30 2.41 -7.75
N GLU A 12 11.80 1.87 -6.65
CA GLU A 12 10.99 2.62 -5.69
C GLU A 12 11.79 3.72 -4.98
N ASP A 13 13.05 3.46 -4.64
CA ASP A 13 13.94 4.45 -4.03
C ASP A 13 14.22 5.60 -5.00
N ALA A 14 14.49 5.29 -6.27
CA ALA A 14 14.72 6.28 -7.31
C ALA A 14 13.48 7.15 -7.60
N LEU A 15 12.27 6.57 -7.47
CA LEU A 15 11.01 7.26 -7.75
C LEU A 15 10.39 7.95 -6.52
N ALA A 16 10.89 7.71 -5.31
CA ALA A 16 10.34 8.27 -4.08
C ALA A 16 10.27 9.82 -4.07
N PRO A 17 11.29 10.57 -4.54
CA PRO A 17 11.22 12.04 -4.58
C PRO A 17 10.14 12.58 -5.52
N LEU A 18 9.66 11.76 -6.47
CA LEU A 18 8.63 12.13 -7.43
C LEU A 18 7.21 11.85 -6.92
N GLY A 19 7.07 11.33 -5.70
CA GLY A 19 5.77 10.96 -5.13
C GLY A 19 5.11 9.77 -5.83
N ALA A 20 5.90 8.88 -6.44
CA ALA A 20 5.37 7.74 -7.17
C ALA A 20 4.59 6.79 -6.24
N ARG A 21 3.47 6.27 -6.77
CA ARG A 21 2.61 5.30 -6.07
C ARG A 21 2.73 3.94 -6.76
N PRO A 22 2.97 2.85 -6.00
CA PRO A 22 2.99 1.53 -6.60
C PRO A 22 1.60 1.14 -7.10
N HIS A 23 1.55 0.35 -8.16
CA HIS A 23 0.30 -0.22 -8.63
C HIS A 23 -0.07 -1.45 -7.78
N TRP A 24 -1.24 -1.44 -7.15
CA TRP A 24 -1.68 -2.50 -6.22
C TRP A 24 -1.65 -3.92 -6.79
N GLY A 25 -1.95 -4.08 -8.08
CA GLY A 25 -1.91 -5.37 -8.79
C GLY A 25 -0.54 -5.81 -9.33
N LYS A 26 0.57 -5.14 -8.95
CA LYS A 26 1.93 -5.47 -9.39
C LYS A 26 2.85 -5.76 -8.21
N VAL A 27 4.06 -6.22 -8.48
CA VAL A 27 5.08 -6.39 -7.45
C VAL A 27 5.56 -5.01 -6.99
N PHE A 28 5.52 -4.78 -5.69
CA PHE A 28 6.13 -3.64 -5.00
C PHE A 28 6.63 -4.07 -3.61
N VAL A 29 7.47 -3.26 -3.00
CA VAL A 29 7.98 -3.44 -1.64
C VAL A 29 7.58 -2.23 -0.80
N ASP A 30 6.66 -2.44 0.13
CA ASP A 30 6.23 -1.42 1.07
C ASP A 30 7.27 -1.22 2.18
N GLN A 31 8.39 -0.57 1.83
CA GLN A 31 9.46 -0.30 2.77
C GLN A 31 8.99 0.68 3.84
N GLY A 32 8.95 0.22 5.10
CA GLY A 32 8.57 1.05 6.25
C GLY A 32 7.08 1.38 6.34
N GLY A 33 6.20 0.66 5.63
CA GLY A 33 4.75 0.90 5.68
C GLY A 33 4.30 2.23 5.07
N ARG A 34 5.15 2.84 4.23
CA ARG A 34 4.92 4.19 3.67
C ARG A 34 3.82 4.25 2.63
N VAL A 35 3.42 3.12 2.03
CA VAL A 35 2.50 3.13 0.89
C VAL A 35 1.15 3.77 1.24
N ALA A 36 0.62 3.53 2.45
CA ALA A 36 -0.61 4.18 2.91
C ALA A 36 -0.50 5.71 2.90
N GLY A 37 0.63 6.25 3.37
CA GLY A 37 0.90 7.70 3.46
C GLY A 37 1.01 8.40 2.11
N LEU A 38 1.15 7.67 1.01
CA LEU A 38 1.15 8.24 -0.34
C LEU A 38 -0.23 8.68 -0.83
N TYR A 39 -1.30 8.32 -0.10
CA TYR A 39 -2.69 8.60 -0.44
C TYR A 39 -3.30 9.63 0.54
N PRO A 40 -3.44 10.91 0.15
CA PRO A 40 -3.93 11.97 1.03
C PRO A 40 -5.33 11.74 1.62
N ARG A 41 -6.13 10.87 1.02
CA ARG A 41 -7.50 10.53 1.44
C ARG A 41 -7.61 9.10 2.00
N ILE A 42 -6.50 8.57 2.54
CA ILE A 42 -6.50 7.22 3.10
C ILE A 42 -7.46 7.10 4.30
N ASP A 43 -7.61 8.15 5.10
CA ASP A 43 -8.52 8.16 6.24
C ASP A 43 -9.99 8.16 5.81
N ASP A 44 -10.38 8.94 4.79
CA ASP A 44 -11.72 8.86 4.19
C ASP A 44 -12.06 7.44 3.73
N PHE A 45 -11.08 6.73 3.15
CA PHE A 45 -11.27 5.34 2.73
C PHE A 45 -11.46 4.40 3.93
N ARG A 46 -10.72 4.62 5.03
CA ARG A 46 -10.88 3.86 6.28
C ARG A 46 -12.26 4.08 6.87
N GLU A 47 -12.74 5.32 6.94
CA GLU A 47 -14.09 5.63 7.42
C GLU A 47 -15.18 4.96 6.56
N LEU A 48 -15.03 5.02 5.23
CA LEU A 48 -15.95 4.34 4.32
C LEU A 48 -15.97 2.83 4.55
N ARG A 49 -14.80 2.22 4.74
CA ARG A 49 -14.68 0.79 5.06
C ARG A 49 -15.35 0.45 6.38
N GLU A 50 -15.12 1.20 7.46
CA GLU A 50 -15.74 0.90 8.75
C GLU A 50 -17.27 1.03 8.69
N ARG A 51 -17.79 1.97 7.88
CA ARG A 51 -19.23 2.14 7.68
C ARG A 51 -19.88 0.95 6.97
N TRP A 52 -19.24 0.43 5.93
CA TRP A 52 -19.85 -0.57 5.03
C TRP A 52 -19.40 -2.01 5.28
N ASP A 53 -18.24 -2.20 5.90
CA ASP A 53 -17.68 -3.49 6.29
C ASP A 53 -17.15 -3.48 7.73
N PRO A 54 -18.03 -3.22 8.73
CA PRO A 54 -17.64 -3.14 10.14
C PRO A 54 -17.12 -4.47 10.70
N GLN A 55 -17.53 -5.59 10.11
CA GLN A 55 -17.07 -6.93 10.49
C GLN A 55 -15.83 -7.39 9.70
N GLY A 56 -15.40 -6.61 8.70
CA GLY A 56 -14.17 -6.88 7.96
C GLY A 56 -14.20 -8.07 7.01
N LYS A 57 -15.36 -8.40 6.44
CA LYS A 57 -15.55 -9.53 5.51
C LYS A 57 -14.64 -9.45 4.28
N PHE A 58 -14.31 -8.25 3.82
CA PHE A 58 -13.47 -8.05 2.62
C PHE A 58 -12.00 -7.76 2.93
N ARG A 59 -11.61 -7.81 4.21
CA ARG A 59 -10.22 -7.61 4.63
C ARG A 59 -9.42 -8.89 4.38
N ASN A 60 -8.18 -8.73 3.93
CA ASN A 60 -7.22 -9.83 3.78
C ASN A 60 -5.83 -9.33 4.20
N THR A 61 -4.83 -10.22 4.18
CA THR A 61 -3.45 -9.89 4.57
C THR A 61 -2.87 -8.71 3.79
N PHE A 62 -3.23 -8.56 2.51
CA PHE A 62 -2.77 -7.46 1.66
C PHE A 62 -3.36 -6.12 2.11
N VAL A 63 -4.69 -6.06 2.28
CA VAL A 63 -5.40 -4.87 2.76
C VAL A 63 -4.90 -4.50 4.16
N TYR A 64 -4.73 -5.50 5.03
CA TYR A 64 -4.22 -5.29 6.38
C TYR A 64 -2.84 -4.64 6.38
N ARG A 65 -1.89 -5.24 5.65
CA ARG A 65 -0.51 -4.77 5.59
C ARG A 65 -0.39 -3.34 5.07
N HIS A 66 -1.21 -2.94 4.10
CA HIS A 66 -1.00 -1.69 3.37
C HIS A 66 -1.99 -0.57 3.67
N LEU A 67 -3.12 -0.86 4.33
CA LEU A 67 -4.22 0.12 4.48
C LEU A 67 -4.80 0.20 5.91
N VAL A 68 -4.50 -0.75 6.80
CA VAL A 68 -5.15 -0.84 8.13
C VAL A 68 -4.35 -0.14 9.25
N HIS A 69 -3.09 0.23 9.02
CA HIS A 69 -2.26 0.96 10.01
C HIS A 69 -2.63 2.42 10.19
#